data_AF-A0A4S8K863-F1
#
_entry.id   AF-A0A4S8K863-F1
#
_cell.length_a   1.000
_cell.length_b   1.000
_cell.length_c   1.000
_cell.angle_alpha   90.00
_cell.angle_beta   90.00
_cell.angle_gamma   90.00
#
_symmetry.space_group_name_H-M   'P 1'
#
loop_
_entity.id
_entity.type
_entity.pdbx_description
1 polymer ?
#
loop_
_entity_poly.entity_id
_entity_poly.type
_entity_poly.pdbx_seq_one_letter_code
_entity_poly.pdbx_strand_id
1 'polypeptide(L)'
;MELLRSHLSRVRIPEPTNRIYKTECCISFDTPRSEGGLYVDLSSFIAFGKEGVGWNYEKSGNPVYLHIQQRPKPVPEDRPLKKPTLPSSRSE
;
A
#
# COMPACT_ATOMS: atom_id res chain seq x y z
N MET A 1 -14.42 18.25 -5.21
CA MET A 1 -14.41 17.84 -3.79
C MET A 1 -15.80 17.48 -3.26
N GLU A 2 -16.92 17.86 -3.91
CA GLU A 2 -18.26 17.51 -3.42
C GLU A 2 -18.55 16.01 -3.38
N LEU A 3 -18.09 15.23 -4.36
CA LEU A 3 -18.31 13.79 -4.39
C LEU A 3 -17.73 13.08 -3.14
N LEU A 4 -16.55 13.51 -2.68
CA LEU A 4 -15.98 12.96 -1.45
C LEU A 4 -16.82 13.36 -0.23
N ARG A 5 -17.26 14.63 -0.17
CA ARG A 5 -18.04 15.17 0.95
C ARG A 5 -19.35 14.41 1.17
N SER A 6 -20.04 13.96 0.12
CA SER A 6 -21.26 13.15 0.24
C SER A 6 -21.04 11.75 0.82
N HIS A 7 -19.80 11.28 0.89
CA HIS A 7 -19.45 9.94 1.35
C HIS A 7 -18.63 9.92 2.65
N LEU A 8 -18.25 11.08 3.19
CA LEU A 8 -17.45 11.17 4.42
C LEU A 8 -18.14 10.53 5.64
N SER A 9 -19.48 10.48 5.68
CA SER A 9 -20.22 9.81 6.76
C SER A 9 -19.97 8.30 6.85
N ARG A 10 -19.46 7.68 5.77
CA ARG A 10 -19.10 6.25 5.73
C ARG A 10 -17.64 6.00 6.07
N VAL A 11 -16.80 7.04 6.05
CA VAL A 11 -15.38 6.94 6.39
C VAL A 11 -15.24 6.82 7.90
N ARG A 12 -14.56 5.78 8.36
CA ARG A 12 -14.32 5.52 9.78
C ARG A 12 -12.88 5.83 10.13
N ILE A 13 -12.68 6.33 11.35
CA ILE A 13 -11.34 6.49 11.95
C ILE A 13 -11.02 5.16 12.65
N PRO A 14 -9.86 4.53 12.38
CA PRO A 14 -9.48 3.30 13.06
C PRO A 14 -9.21 3.52 14.55
N GLU A 15 -9.79 2.67 15.39
CA GLU A 15 -9.53 2.59 16.82
C GLU A 15 -8.41 1.58 17.14
N PRO A 16 -7.79 1.63 18.34
CA PRO A 16 -6.67 0.74 18.70
C PRO A 16 -6.98 -0.77 18.60
N THR A 17 -8.25 -1.16 18.71
CA THR A 17 -8.70 -2.56 18.62
C THR A 17 -9.00 -3.01 17.19
N ASN A 18 -9.03 -2.08 16.23
CA ASN A 18 -9.34 -2.40 14.84
C ASN A 18 -8.14 -3.03 14.13
N ARG A 19 -8.41 -4.11 13.39
CA ARG A 19 -7.43 -4.71 12.49
C ARG A 19 -7.46 -3.96 11.17
N ILE A 20 -6.31 -3.45 10.75
CA ILE A 20 -6.14 -2.72 9.50
C ILE A 20 -5.28 -3.57 8.57
N TYR A 21 -5.89 -4.12 7.52
CA TYR A 21 -5.20 -4.94 6.54
C TYR A 21 -4.61 -4.04 5.47
N LYS A 22 -3.34 -3.65 5.62
CA LYS A 22 -2.64 -2.70 4.71
C LYS A 22 -1.42 -3.28 4.00
N THR A 23 -1.19 -4.59 4.16
CA THR A 23 0.01 -5.28 3.68
C THR A 23 -0.24 -6.07 2.41
N GLU A 24 -1.42 -6.70 2.29
CA GLU A 24 -1.78 -7.61 1.21
C GLU A 24 -3.30 -7.58 0.97
N CYS A 25 -3.71 -7.89 -0.26
CA CYS A 25 -5.11 -8.02 -0.65
C CYS A 25 -5.77 -9.22 0.07
N CYS A 26 -7.06 -9.13 0.38
CA CYS A 26 -7.80 -10.20 1.03
C CYS A 26 -8.27 -11.33 0.09
N ILE A 27 -8.10 -11.16 -1.23
CA ILE A 27 -8.54 -12.12 -2.27
C ILE A 27 -7.35 -12.62 -3.12
N SER A 28 -6.32 -11.78 -3.31
CA SER A 28 -5.12 -12.06 -4.10
C SER A 28 -3.87 -11.80 -3.27
N PHE A 29 -2.69 -12.10 -3.82
CA PHE A 29 -1.40 -11.77 -3.21
C PHE A 29 -0.89 -10.37 -3.58
N ASP A 30 -1.79 -9.48 -4.02
CA ASP A 30 -1.39 -8.11 -4.37
C ASP A 30 -0.94 -7.35 -3.13
N THR A 31 0.18 -6.65 -3.25
CA THR A 31 0.76 -5.83 -2.19
C THR A 31 0.83 -4.37 -2.66
N PRO A 32 1.19 -3.40 -1.80
CA PRO A 32 1.42 -2.03 -2.25
C PRO A 32 2.48 -1.90 -3.36
N ARG A 33 3.36 -2.90 -3.54
CA ARG A 33 4.39 -2.94 -4.60
C ARG A 33 3.90 -3.53 -5.91
N SER A 34 2.77 -4.25 -5.89
CA SER A 34 2.18 -4.82 -7.09
C SER A 34 1.73 -3.73 -8.05
N GLU A 35 1.59 -4.10 -9.32
CA GLU A 35 1.00 -3.21 -10.32
C GLU A 35 -0.43 -2.83 -9.89
N GLY A 36 -0.75 -1.53 -9.96
CA GLY A 36 -2.03 -1.02 -9.45
C GLY A 36 -2.09 -0.78 -7.94
N GLY A 37 -1.14 -1.27 -7.14
CA GLY A 37 -1.07 -1.03 -5.69
C GLY A 37 -2.21 -1.69 -4.89
N LEU A 38 -2.45 -1.17 -3.69
CA LEU A 38 -3.41 -1.73 -2.74
C LEU A 38 -4.45 -0.70 -2.32
N TYR A 39 -5.72 -1.07 -2.27
CA TYR A 39 -6.85 -0.20 -1.93
C TYR A 39 -7.46 -0.64 -0.61
N VAL A 40 -7.31 0.17 0.43
CA VAL A 40 -7.89 -0.09 1.76
C VAL A 40 -9.24 0.61 1.87
N ASP A 41 -10.31 -0.15 2.06
CA ASP A 41 -11.65 0.40 2.32
C ASP A 41 -11.65 1.18 3.64
N LEU A 42 -12.00 2.47 3.60
CA LEU A 42 -11.99 3.33 4.79
C LEU A 42 -13.18 3.10 5.73
N SER A 43 -14.09 2.21 5.40
CA SER A 43 -15.19 1.77 6.28
C SER A 43 -14.88 0.43 6.97
N SER A 44 -14.36 -0.55 6.22
CA SER A 44 -14.09 -1.91 6.74
C SER A 44 -12.63 -2.17 7.14
N PHE A 45 -11.69 -1.33 6.68
CA PHE A 45 -10.24 -1.49 6.86
C PHE A 45 -9.65 -2.76 6.22
N ILE A 46 -10.35 -3.34 5.25
CA ILE A 46 -9.90 -4.47 4.43
C ILE A 46 -9.23 -3.95 3.15
N ALA A 47 -8.12 -4.58 2.77
CA ALA A 47 -7.39 -4.26 1.54
C ALA A 47 -7.83 -5.13 0.36
N PHE A 48 -7.91 -4.50 -0.81
CA PHE A 48 -8.20 -5.11 -2.09
C PHE A 48 -7.14 -4.68 -3.11
N GLY A 49 -6.74 -5.60 -3.98
CA GLY A 49 -5.96 -5.28 -5.18
C GLY A 49 -6.82 -4.56 -6.22
N LYS A 50 -6.18 -4.09 -7.29
CA LYS A 50 -6.83 -3.33 -8.38
C LYS A 50 -8.05 -4.05 -8.96
N GLU A 51 -7.96 -5.36 -9.17
CA GLU A 51 -9.06 -6.14 -9.76
C GLU A 51 -10.18 -6.44 -8.74
N GLY A 52 -9.86 -6.48 -7.44
CA GLY A 52 -10.81 -6.81 -6.37
C GLY A 52 -11.60 -5.63 -5.82
N VAL A 53 -11.09 -4.40 -5.97
CA VAL A 53 -11.72 -3.20 -5.37
C VAL A 53 -13.09 -2.89 -5.99
N GLY A 54 -13.26 -3.13 -7.29
CA GLY A 54 -14.55 -2.95 -7.98
C GLY A 54 -15.62 -3.89 -7.44
N TRP A 55 -15.25 -5.16 -7.25
CA TRP A 55 -16.13 -6.15 -6.63
C TRP A 55 -16.52 -5.75 -5.19
N ASN A 56 -15.58 -5.24 -4.38
CA ASN A 56 -15.91 -4.76 -3.04
C ASN A 56 -16.87 -3.57 -3.08
N TYR A 57 -16.69 -2.63 -4.01
CA TYR A 57 -17.59 -1.49 -4.19
C TYR A 57 -19.01 -1.97 -4.53
N GLU A 58 -19.16 -2.90 -5.46
CA GLU A 58 -20.46 -3.45 -5.84
C GLU A 58 -21.18 -4.16 -4.68
N LYS A 59 -20.42 -4.84 -3.80
CA LYS A 59 -20.98 -5.59 -2.67
C LYS A 59 -21.25 -4.76 -1.43
N SER A 60 -20.33 -3.86 -1.08
CA SER A 60 -20.42 -3.06 0.16
C SER A 60 -21.11 -1.72 -0.06
N GLY A 61 -21.08 -1.19 -1.29
CA GLY A 61 -21.46 0.17 -1.60
C GLY A 61 -20.49 1.23 -1.02
N ASN A 62 -19.32 0.85 -0.49
CA ASN A 62 -18.34 1.79 0.05
C ASN A 62 -17.52 2.41 -1.08
N PRO A 63 -17.61 3.74 -1.32
CA PRO A 63 -16.98 4.37 -2.49
C PRO A 63 -15.59 4.95 -2.20
N VAL A 64 -15.14 4.96 -0.94
CA VAL A 64 -13.91 5.65 -0.52
C VAL A 64 -12.85 4.64 -0.08
N TYR A 65 -11.71 4.66 -0.76
CA TYR A 65 -10.57 3.79 -0.49
C TYR A 65 -9.29 4.61 -0.36
N LEU A 66 -8.40 4.18 0.52
CA LEU A 66 -7.02 4.65 0.58
C LEU A 66 -6.16 3.81 -0.37
N HIS A 67 -5.66 4.45 -1.42
CA HIS A 67 -4.74 3.81 -2.36
C HIS A 67 -3.28 3.92 -1.88
N ILE A 68 -2.67 2.78 -1.59
CA ILE A 68 -1.28 2.67 -1.14
C ILE A 68 -0.46 2.06 -2.28
N GLN A 69 0.49 2.82 -2.80
CA GLN A 69 1.43 2.34 -3.80
C GLN A 69 2.88 2.61 -3.36
N GLN A 70 3.67 1.55 -3.27
CA GLN A 70 5.09 1.59 -2.99
C GLN A 70 5.87 1.48 -4.29
N ARG A 71 6.72 2.47 -4.56
CA ARG A 71 7.63 2.44 -5.71
C ARG A 71 9.07 2.46 -5.22
N PRO A 72 10.00 1.71 -5.86
CA PRO A 72 11.41 1.82 -5.54
C PRO A 72 11.87 3.26 -5.78
N LYS A 73 12.57 3.83 -4.80
CA LYS A 73 13.20 5.14 -4.98
C LYS A 73 14.34 4.97 -5.98
N PRO A 74 14.38 5.73 -7.09
CA PRO A 74 15.50 5.67 -8.01
C PRO A 74 16.79 6.03 -7.25
N VAL A 75 17.83 5.22 -7.43
CA VAL A 75 19.16 5.56 -6.93
C VAL A 75 19.74 6.57 -7.91
N PRO A 76 20.14 7.78 -7.46
CA PRO A 76 20.85 8.71 -8.33
C PRO A 76 22.13 8.04 -8.84
N GLU A 77 22.37 8.07 -10.14
CA GLU A 77 23.57 7.47 -10.78
C GLU A 77 24.88 8.05 -10.24
N ASP A 78 24.81 9.26 -9.67
CA ASP A 78 25.96 10.02 -9.19
C ASP A 78 26.52 9.56 -7.83
N ARG A 79 26.11 8.37 -7.34
CA ARG A 79 26.80 7.77 -6.20
C ARG A 79 28.09 7.14 -6.70
N PRO A 80 29.28 7.62 -6.30
CA PRO A 80 30.52 6.92 -6.59
C PRO A 80 30.38 5.48 -6.07
N LEU A 81 30.55 4.52 -6.98
CA LEU A 81 30.57 3.08 -6.66
C LEU A 81 31.45 2.89 -5.44
N LYS A 82 30.86 2.48 -4.31
CA LYS A 82 31.64 2.06 -3.14
C LYS A 82 32.50 0.90 -3.62
N LYS A 83 33.80 1.16 -3.82
CA LYS A 83 34.79 0.12 -4.12
C LYS A 83 34.62 -0.96 -3.04
N PRO A 84 34.57 -2.25 -3.41
CA PRO A 84 34.54 -3.32 -2.40
C PRO A 84 35.76 -3.14 -1.50
N THR A 85 35.55 -2.97 -0.20
CA THR A 85 36.66 -2.98 0.74
C THR A 85 37.21 -4.41 0.76
N LEU A 86 38.37 -4.62 0.13
CA LEU A 86 39.13 -5.86 0.27
C LEU A 86 39.43 -6.04 1.77
N PRO A 87 39.14 -7.21 2.37
CA PRO A 87 39.57 -7.46 3.74
C PRO A 87 41.10 -7.43 3.74
N SER A 88 41.70 -6.52 4.51
CA SER A 88 43.15 -6.48 4.67
C SER A 88 43.58 -7.81 5.28
N SER A 89 44.24 -8.65 4.49
CA SER A 89 44.94 -9.82 5.00
C SER A 89 45.93 -9.33 6.06
N ARG A 90 45.69 -9.67 7.33
CA ARG A 90 46.69 -9.53 8.38
C ARG A 90 47.82 -10.51 8.03
N SER A 91 48.96 -9.98 7.63
CA SER A 91 50.22 -10.72 7.60
C SER A 91 50.72 -10.88 9.04
N GLU A 92 50.95 -12.13 9.44
CA GLU A 92 51.63 -12.56 10.67
C GLU A 92 53.07 -12.05 10.76
#